data_AF-A0AAV3ZQ35-F1
#
_entry.id   AF-A0AAV3ZQ35-F1
#
_cell.length_a   1.000
_cell.length_b   1.000
_cell.length_c   1.000
_cell.angle_alpha   90.00
_cell.angle_beta   90.00
_cell.angle_gamma   90.00
#
_symmetry.space_group_name_H-M   'P 1'
#
loop_
_entity.id
_entity.type
_entity.pdbx_description
1 polymer ?
#
loop_
_entity_poly.entity_id
_entity_poly.type
_entity_poly.pdbx_seq_one_letter_code
_entity_poly.pdbx_strand_id
1 'polypeptide(L)'
;MATMEEIVKKADLLGYRGEKREEYLKQEFKLLDESQEKKEEAERQAREKKEEAERQAREKKEEAERQEKKEEAERQERKEKEEADRKKRLELEKMKLDAEMKLLQAKIEAGIIKNEPDGSGARSSDSGAKHPKLPNVQDGRDDLDIWLTRFERFAESNGMVQGEMVIIALCAANRTCLGLLWAAFG
;
A
#
# COMPACT_ATOMS: atom_id res chain seq x y z
N MET A 1 -3.27 36.18 48.12
CA MET A 1 -2.13 37.07 48.46
C MET A 1 -2.60 37.91 49.62
N ALA A 2 -1.76 38.10 50.64
CA ALA A 2 -2.17 38.91 51.79
C ALA A 2 -2.46 40.34 51.31
N THR A 3 -3.63 40.87 51.63
CA THR A 3 -3.98 42.26 51.28
C THR A 3 -3.38 43.22 52.31
N MET A 4 -3.21 44.48 51.94
CA MET A 4 -2.72 45.54 52.85
C MET A 4 -3.51 45.55 54.18
N GLU A 5 -4.82 45.35 54.12
CA GLU A 5 -5.69 45.28 55.30
C GLU A 5 -5.40 44.05 56.18
N GLU A 6 -5.07 42.91 55.58
CA GLU A 6 -4.74 41.69 56.32
C GLU A 6 -3.40 41.82 57.04
N ILE A 7 -2.42 42.48 56.42
CA ILE A 7 -1.11 42.75 57.04
C ILE A 7 -1.28 43.70 58.24
N VAL A 8 -2.09 44.76 58.09
CA VAL A 8 -2.39 45.70 59.18
C VAL A 8 -3.16 45.02 60.32
N LYS A 9 -4.20 44.23 60.02
CA LYS A 9 -4.95 43.45 61.02
C LYS A 9 -4.04 42.46 61.75
N LYS A 10 -3.10 41.83 61.05
CA LYS A 10 -2.14 40.89 61.63
C LYS A 10 -1.16 41.59 62.58
N ALA A 11 -0.71 42.80 62.24
CA ALA A 11 0.13 43.61 63.13
C ALA A 11 -0.62 43.98 64.43
N ASP A 12 -1.90 44.34 64.32
CA ASP A 12 -2.75 44.70 65.45
C ASP A 12 -3.06 43.48 66.34
N LEU A 13 -3.32 42.30 65.74
CA LEU A 13 -3.51 41.03 66.45
C LEU A 13 -2.26 40.58 67.22
N LEU A 14 -1.07 40.88 66.70
CA LEU A 14 0.21 40.59 67.37
C LEU A 14 0.53 41.59 68.50
N GLY A 15 -0.31 42.62 68.69
CA GLY A 15 -0.14 43.63 69.71
C GLY A 15 1.03 44.59 69.47
N TYR A 16 1.56 44.64 68.24
CA TYR A 16 2.64 45.58 67.90
C TYR A 16 2.12 47.02 67.92
N ARG A 17 2.86 47.92 68.58
CA ARG A 17 2.57 49.36 68.64
C ARG A 17 3.83 50.20 68.43
N GLY A 18 3.65 51.44 67.98
CA GLY A 18 4.74 52.38 67.72
C GLY A 18 5.72 51.84 66.68
N GLU A 19 7.02 52.02 66.92
CA GLU A 19 8.10 51.64 66.00
C GLU A 19 8.08 50.16 65.61
N LYS A 20 7.77 49.26 66.56
CA LYS A 20 7.68 47.81 66.28
C LYS A 20 6.59 47.47 65.25
N ARG A 21 5.49 48.23 65.23
CA ARG A 21 4.42 48.06 64.24
C ARG A 21 4.88 48.52 62.87
N GLU A 22 5.60 49.64 62.80
CA GLU A 22 6.12 50.16 61.54
C GLU A 22 7.18 49.24 60.92
N GLU A 23 8.08 48.68 61.72
CA GLU A 23 9.08 47.72 61.24
C GLU A 23 8.43 46.46 60.68
N TYR A 24 7.44 45.90 61.40
CA TYR A 24 6.69 44.73 60.94
C TYR A 24 5.98 45.00 59.62
N LEU A 25 5.28 46.15 59.50
CA LEU A 25 4.59 46.54 58.27
C LEU A 25 5.58 46.68 57.12
N LYS A 26 6.71 47.39 57.31
CA LYS A 26 7.76 47.53 56.28
C LYS A 26 8.28 46.18 55.81
N GLN A 27 8.51 45.24 56.73
CA GLN A 27 9.03 43.92 56.39
C GLN A 27 8.00 43.09 55.60
N GLU A 28 6.75 43.07 56.03
CA GLU A 28 5.68 42.32 55.33
C GLU A 28 5.36 42.92 53.96
N PHE A 29 5.36 44.25 53.80
CA PHE A 29 5.20 44.89 52.49
C PHE A 29 6.35 44.55 51.55
N LYS A 30 7.59 44.58 52.04
CA LYS A 30 8.75 44.17 51.25
C LYS A 30 8.63 42.72 50.77
N LEU A 31 8.19 41.81 51.63
CA LEU A 31 7.95 40.41 51.27
C LEU A 31 6.80 40.24 50.27
N LEU A 32 5.75 41.08 50.37
CA LEU A 32 4.65 41.07 49.43
C LEU A 32 5.10 41.52 48.04
N ASP A 33 5.89 42.59 47.95
CA ASP A 33 6.45 43.11 46.69
C ASP A 33 7.38 42.06 46.05
N GLU A 34 8.33 41.49 46.81
CA GLU A 34 9.22 40.42 46.33
C GLU A 34 8.44 39.17 45.85
N SER A 35 7.30 38.87 46.47
CA SER A 35 6.42 37.77 46.08
C SER A 35 5.64 38.07 44.80
N GLN A 36 5.23 39.33 44.61
CA GLN A 36 4.59 39.76 43.36
C GLN A 36 5.59 39.75 42.20
N GLU A 37 6.78 40.30 42.38
CA GLU A 37 7.83 40.30 41.35
C GLU A 37 8.17 38.87 40.88
N LYS A 38 8.33 37.93 41.83
CA LYS A 38 8.60 36.52 41.49
C LYS A 38 7.46 35.87 40.71
N LYS A 39 6.21 36.23 41.00
CA LYS A 39 5.05 35.72 40.26
C LYS A 39 4.98 36.29 38.86
N GLU A 40 5.20 37.59 38.70
CA GLU A 40 5.25 38.23 37.39
C GLU A 40 6.38 37.69 36.53
N GLU A 41 7.55 37.45 37.13
CA GLU A 41 8.68 36.83 36.43
C GLU A 41 8.36 35.39 36.02
N ALA A 42 7.78 34.59 36.91
CA ALA A 42 7.38 33.22 36.59
C ALA A 42 6.30 33.18 35.49
N GLU A 43 5.35 34.11 35.51
CA GLU A 43 4.33 34.24 34.47
C GLU A 43 4.94 34.64 33.12
N ARG A 44 5.89 35.59 33.13
CA ARG A 44 6.63 35.99 31.92
C ARG A 44 7.40 34.81 31.33
N GLN A 45 8.14 34.07 32.17
CA GLN A 45 8.87 32.87 31.72
C GLN A 45 7.93 31.76 31.21
N ALA A 46 6.77 31.57 31.85
CA ALA A 46 5.78 30.60 31.40
C ALA A 46 5.19 30.99 30.04
N ARG A 47 4.94 32.29 29.83
CA ARG A 47 4.46 32.81 28.55
C ARG A 47 5.50 32.65 27.44
N GLU A 48 6.76 33.01 27.70
CA GLU A 48 7.86 32.85 26.74
C GLU A 48 8.05 31.38 26.33
N LYS A 49 8.05 30.46 27.31
CA LYS A 49 8.13 29.01 27.03
C LYS A 49 6.96 28.50 26.20
N LYS A 50 5.75 29.02 26.45
CA LYS A 50 4.56 28.64 25.69
C LYS A 50 4.63 29.15 24.25
N GLU A 51 5.04 30.41 24.06
CA GLU A 51 5.22 30.99 22.72
C GLU A 51 6.33 30.28 21.93
N GLU A 52 7.42 29.90 22.58
CA GLU A 52 8.50 29.12 21.95
C GLU A 52 8.02 27.71 21.56
N ALA A 53 7.32 27.01 22.45
CA ALA A 53 6.75 25.70 22.16
C ALA A 53 5.74 25.74 21.00
N GLU A 54 4.91 26.79 20.94
CA GLU A 54 3.97 27.00 19.85
C GLU A 54 4.69 27.28 18.52
N ARG A 55 5.74 28.09 18.54
CA ARG A 55 6.58 28.34 17.35
C ARG A 55 7.21 27.04 16.84
N GLN A 56 7.82 26.25 17.72
CA GLN A 56 8.42 24.97 17.34
C GLN A 56 7.39 23.97 16.82
N ALA A 57 6.19 23.91 17.42
CA ALA A 57 5.11 23.05 16.95
C ALA A 57 4.63 23.44 15.55
N ARG A 58 4.52 24.75 15.28
CA ARG A 58 4.16 25.28 13.97
C ARG A 58 5.21 24.96 12.91
N GLU A 59 6.48 25.18 13.21
CA GLU A 59 7.58 24.88 12.29
C GLU A 59 7.62 23.39 11.92
N LYS A 60 7.49 22.49 12.90
CA LYS A 60 7.40 21.04 12.66
C LYS A 60 6.21 20.67 11.78
N LYS A 61 5.06 21.30 11.99
CA LYS A 61 3.87 21.05 11.17
C LYS A 61 4.07 21.51 9.72
N GLU A 62 4.63 22.70 9.53
CA GLU A 62 4.92 23.23 8.19
C GLU A 62 6.00 22.40 7.46
N GLU A 63 6.97 21.86 8.18
CA GLU A 63 7.98 20.95 7.61
C GLU A 63 7.35 19.60 7.19
N ALA A 64 6.52 19.01 8.06
CA ALA A 64 5.80 17.78 7.75
C ALA A 64 4.89 17.94 6.52
N GLU A 65 4.15 19.04 6.42
CA GLU A 65 3.29 19.32 5.26
C GLU A 65 4.11 19.50 3.98
N ARG A 66 5.29 20.13 4.06
CA ARG A 66 6.19 20.24 2.90
C ARG A 66 6.77 18.90 2.48
N GLN A 67 7.08 18.02 3.42
CA GLN A 67 7.56 16.67 3.12
C GLN A 67 6.45 15.84 2.45
N GLU A 68 5.24 15.86 3.00
CA GLU A 68 4.10 15.14 2.45
C GLU A 68 3.78 15.58 1.01
N LYS A 69 3.78 16.90 0.74
CA LYS A 69 3.59 17.44 -0.61
C LYS A 69 4.67 16.98 -1.59
N LYS A 70 5.92 16.88 -1.15
CA LYS A 70 7.02 16.39 -2.00
C LYS A 70 6.87 14.91 -2.30
N GLU A 71 6.55 14.10 -1.29
CA GLU A 71 6.32 12.67 -1.47
C GLU A 71 5.12 12.38 -2.37
N GLU A 72 4.05 13.18 -2.26
CA GLU A 72 2.88 13.07 -3.14
C GLU A 72 3.23 13.42 -4.58
N ALA A 73 3.96 14.52 -4.80
CA ALA A 73 4.45 14.90 -6.12
C ALA A 73 5.35 13.82 -6.74
N GLU A 74 6.30 13.26 -5.99
CA GLU A 74 7.17 12.18 -6.45
C GLU A 74 6.37 10.91 -6.78
N ARG A 75 5.39 10.56 -5.95
CA ARG A 75 4.50 9.43 -6.20
C ARG A 75 3.68 9.63 -7.48
N GLN A 76 3.22 10.85 -7.73
CA GLN A 76 2.46 11.17 -8.93
C GLN A 76 3.35 11.11 -10.18
N GLU A 77 4.54 11.70 -10.14
CA GLU A 77 5.51 11.62 -11.23
C GLU A 77 5.87 10.17 -11.57
N ARG A 78 6.07 9.33 -10.56
CA ARG A 78 6.36 7.90 -10.75
C ARG A 78 5.21 7.18 -11.45
N LYS A 79 3.95 7.47 -11.06
CA LYS A 79 2.76 6.89 -11.70
C LYS A 79 2.63 7.33 -13.15
N GLU A 80 2.83 8.62 -13.43
CA GLU A 80 2.77 9.16 -14.79
C GLU A 80 3.84 8.55 -15.69
N LYS A 81 5.05 8.37 -15.17
CA LYS A 81 6.14 7.70 -15.89
C LYS A 81 5.84 6.24 -16.18
N GLU A 82 5.32 5.50 -15.21
CA GLU A 82 4.94 4.10 -15.37
C GLU A 82 3.81 3.94 -16.40
N GLU A 83 2.82 4.83 -16.38
CA GLU A 83 1.73 4.83 -17.35
C GLU A 83 2.24 5.16 -18.77
N ALA A 84 3.13 6.14 -18.90
CA ALA A 84 3.74 6.50 -20.17
C ALA A 84 4.56 5.33 -20.75
N ASP A 85 5.35 4.64 -19.92
CA ASP A 85 6.13 3.48 -20.35
C ASP A 85 5.23 2.29 -20.71
N ARG A 86 4.14 2.06 -19.97
CA ARG A 86 3.13 1.04 -20.32
C ARG A 86 2.50 1.35 -21.67
N LYS A 87 2.12 2.61 -21.91
CA LYS A 87 1.52 3.03 -23.19
C LYS A 87 2.49 2.81 -24.36
N LYS A 88 3.76 3.21 -24.21
CA LYS A 88 4.79 2.96 -25.22
C LYS A 88 4.97 1.47 -25.53
N ARG A 89 4.97 0.61 -24.51
CA ARG A 89 5.06 -0.85 -24.70
C ARG A 89 3.89 -1.40 -25.50
N LEU A 90 2.67 -0.99 -25.16
CA LEU A 90 1.45 -1.41 -25.87
C LEU A 90 1.44 -0.92 -27.32
N GLU A 91 1.87 0.31 -27.59
CA GLU A 91 1.98 0.83 -28.96
C GLU A 91 3.00 0.03 -29.78
N LEU A 92 4.15 -0.31 -29.20
CA LEU A 92 5.18 -1.10 -29.86
C LEU A 92 4.72 -2.54 -30.14
N GLU A 93 3.96 -3.13 -29.21
CA GLU A 93 3.36 -4.46 -29.41
C GLU A 93 2.31 -4.45 -30.52
N LYS A 94 1.43 -3.44 -30.55
CA LYS A 94 0.46 -3.27 -31.65
C LYS A 94 1.15 -3.15 -33.00
N MET A 95 2.21 -2.34 -33.11
CA MET A 95 2.96 -2.21 -34.36
C MET A 95 3.59 -3.52 -34.81
N LYS A 96 4.11 -4.33 -33.88
CA LYS A 96 4.66 -5.66 -34.20
C LYS A 96 3.57 -6.60 -34.71
N LEU A 97 2.42 -6.64 -34.04
CA LEU A 97 1.29 -7.47 -34.43
C LEU A 97 0.76 -7.07 -35.82
N ASP A 98 0.64 -5.76 -36.08
CA ASP A 98 0.21 -5.23 -37.38
C ASP A 98 1.21 -5.59 -38.50
N ALA A 99 2.51 -5.55 -38.22
CA ALA A 99 3.53 -5.97 -39.18
C ALA A 99 3.46 -7.49 -39.45
N GLU A 100 3.23 -8.31 -38.43
CA GLU A 100 3.07 -9.75 -38.56
C GLU A 100 1.81 -10.11 -39.37
N MET A 101 0.69 -9.46 -39.09
CA MET A 101 -0.56 -9.62 -39.84
C MET A 101 -0.39 -9.26 -41.32
N LYS A 102 0.31 -8.15 -41.62
CA LYS A 102 0.62 -7.75 -43.01
C LYS A 102 1.50 -8.76 -43.71
N LEU A 103 2.49 -9.34 -43.01
CA LEU A 103 3.34 -10.40 -43.57
C LEU A 103 2.55 -11.68 -43.84
N LEU A 104 1.66 -12.08 -42.94
CA LEU A 104 0.77 -13.23 -43.14
C LEU A 104 -0.18 -13.01 -44.32
N GLN A 105 -0.79 -11.83 -44.41
CA GLN A 105 -1.66 -11.47 -45.52
C GLN A 105 -0.91 -11.50 -46.86
N ALA A 106 0.29 -10.92 -46.92
CA ALA A 106 1.15 -11.00 -48.11
C ALA A 106 1.55 -12.44 -48.47
N LYS A 107 1.79 -13.31 -47.48
CA LYS A 107 2.08 -14.75 -47.72
C LYS A 107 0.87 -15.52 -48.25
N ILE A 108 -0.34 -15.19 -47.80
CA ILE A 108 -1.60 -15.75 -48.31
C ILE A 108 -1.83 -15.29 -49.75
N GLU A 109 -1.68 -13.99 -50.02
CA GLU A 109 -1.83 -13.40 -51.36
C GLU A 109 -0.79 -13.93 -52.36
N ALA A 110 0.44 -14.21 -51.90
CA ALA A 110 1.49 -14.86 -52.69
C ALA A 110 1.24 -16.37 -52.92
N GLY A 111 0.16 -16.95 -52.39
CA GLY A 111 -0.22 -18.35 -52.62
C GLY A 111 0.67 -19.39 -51.92
N ILE A 112 1.48 -18.97 -50.95
CA ILE A 112 2.36 -19.86 -50.17
C ILE A 112 1.57 -20.62 -49.10
N ILE A 113 0.51 -20.01 -48.56
CA ILE A 113 -0.43 -20.64 -47.62
C ILE A 113 -1.75 -20.86 -48.36
N LYS A 114 -2.07 -22.13 -48.68
CA LYS A 114 -3.39 -22.50 -49.17
C LYS A 114 -4.37 -22.45 -48.00
N ASN A 115 -5.35 -21.55 -48.05
CA ASN A 115 -6.52 -21.63 -47.18
C ASN A 115 -7.35 -22.84 -47.61
N GLU A 116 -7.17 -23.99 -46.96
CA GLU A 116 -8.17 -25.05 -47.01
C GLU A 116 -9.26 -24.75 -45.97
N PRO A 117 -10.52 -24.55 -46.38
CA PRO A 117 -11.63 -24.52 -45.45
C PRO A 117 -12.04 -25.97 -45.15
N ASP A 118 -11.37 -26.64 -44.21
CA ASP A 118 -11.75 -28.01 -43.85
C ASP A 118 -12.89 -28.00 -42.82
N GLY A 119 -14.08 -27.79 -43.35
CA GLY A 119 -15.31 -28.22 -42.72
C GLY A 119 -15.47 -29.74 -42.90
N SER A 120 -15.83 -30.41 -41.81
CA SER A 120 -16.29 -31.81 -41.71
C SER A 120 -15.23 -32.91 -41.78
N GLY A 121 -15.13 -33.72 -40.72
CA GLY A 121 -14.25 -34.88 -40.75
C GLY A 121 -14.13 -35.62 -39.42
N ALA A 122 -15.20 -36.31 -39.04
CA ALA A 122 -15.15 -37.26 -37.95
C ALA A 122 -14.13 -38.40 -38.22
N ARG A 123 -13.41 -38.79 -37.15
CA ARG A 123 -12.81 -40.11 -36.87
C ARG A 123 -11.49 -40.53 -37.56
N SER A 124 -10.53 -40.76 -36.67
CA SER A 124 -9.56 -41.88 -36.62
C SER A 124 -8.37 -41.93 -37.59
N SER A 125 -7.18 -41.72 -37.03
CA SER A 125 -6.05 -42.69 -37.12
C SER A 125 -5.06 -42.39 -35.99
N ASP A 126 -5.14 -43.13 -34.89
CA ASP A 126 -4.14 -44.13 -34.49
C ASP A 126 -2.72 -43.92 -35.07
N SER A 127 -1.86 -43.30 -34.27
CA SER A 127 -0.42 -43.48 -34.34
C SER A 127 0.22 -43.32 -32.95
N GLY A 128 0.46 -44.45 -32.30
CA GLY A 128 1.80 -44.74 -31.78
C GLY A 128 2.33 -43.94 -30.58
N ALA A 129 1.68 -44.05 -29.42
CA ALA A 129 2.35 -44.22 -28.13
C ALA A 129 1.28 -44.57 -27.08
N LYS A 130 1.39 -45.75 -26.44
CA LYS A 130 0.48 -46.16 -25.35
C LYS A 130 0.83 -45.39 -24.07
N HIS A 131 0.67 -44.07 -24.09
CA HIS A 131 0.67 -43.32 -22.85
C HIS A 131 -0.66 -43.64 -22.14
N PRO A 132 -0.60 -44.01 -20.85
CA PRO A 132 -1.80 -44.30 -20.09
C PRO A 132 -2.69 -43.05 -20.10
N LYS A 133 -3.99 -43.23 -20.28
CA LYS A 133 -4.94 -42.12 -20.39
C LYS A 133 -5.03 -41.40 -19.05
N LEU A 134 -4.86 -40.08 -19.08
CA LEU A 134 -4.96 -39.25 -17.89
C LEU A 134 -6.37 -39.32 -17.27
N PRO A 135 -6.48 -39.21 -15.94
CA PRO A 135 -7.77 -39.05 -15.29
C PRO A 135 -8.51 -37.81 -15.81
N ASN A 136 -9.74 -37.98 -16.32
CA ASN A 136 -10.58 -36.86 -16.73
C ASN A 136 -10.98 -36.00 -15.52
N VAL A 137 -11.00 -34.67 -15.69
CA VAL A 137 -11.59 -33.73 -14.74
C VAL A 137 -13.11 -33.90 -14.79
N GLN A 138 -13.76 -34.17 -13.66
CA GLN A 138 -15.22 -34.16 -13.58
C GLN A 138 -15.70 -32.73 -13.32
N ASP A 139 -16.14 -32.06 -14.38
CA ASP A 139 -16.58 -30.66 -14.34
C ASP A 139 -17.77 -30.48 -13.39
N GLY A 140 -17.64 -29.55 -12.43
CA GLY A 140 -18.63 -29.29 -11.38
C GLY A 140 -18.59 -30.21 -10.15
N ARG A 141 -17.66 -31.17 -10.08
CA ARG A 141 -17.48 -32.04 -8.90
C ARG A 141 -16.05 -32.17 -8.38
N ASP A 142 -15.05 -31.98 -9.24
CA ASP A 142 -13.65 -32.05 -8.85
C ASP A 142 -13.09 -30.63 -8.63
N ASP A 143 -12.75 -30.30 -7.37
CA ASP A 143 -11.86 -29.19 -7.06
C ASP A 143 -10.42 -29.50 -7.52
N LEU A 144 -9.63 -28.47 -7.81
CA LEU A 144 -8.27 -28.60 -8.38
C LEU A 144 -7.39 -29.57 -7.58
N ASP A 145 -7.47 -29.52 -6.24
CA ASP A 145 -6.71 -30.37 -5.32
C ASP A 145 -7.10 -31.85 -5.41
N ILE A 146 -8.38 -32.13 -5.65
CA ILE A 146 -8.92 -33.49 -5.80
C ILE A 146 -8.43 -34.10 -7.11
N TRP A 147 -8.40 -33.31 -8.18
CA TRP A 147 -7.87 -33.76 -9.46
C TRP A 147 -6.34 -33.99 -9.40
N LEU A 148 -5.60 -33.08 -8.76
CA LEU A 148 -4.16 -33.23 -8.54
C LEU A 148 -3.83 -34.51 -7.78
N THR A 149 -4.57 -34.82 -6.72
CA THR A 149 -4.36 -36.07 -5.94
C THR A 149 -4.55 -37.33 -6.80
N ARG A 150 -5.50 -37.34 -7.74
CA ARG A 150 -5.71 -38.47 -8.67
C ARG A 150 -4.59 -38.55 -9.71
N PHE A 151 -4.13 -37.40 -10.18
CA PHE A 151 -3.02 -37.31 -11.13
C PHE A 151 -1.71 -37.79 -10.51
N GLU A 152 -1.41 -37.43 -9.26
CA GLU A 152 -0.23 -37.90 -8.53
C GLU A 152 -0.23 -39.42 -8.36
N ARG A 153 -1.34 -40.01 -7.91
CA ARG A 153 -1.49 -41.48 -7.82
C ARG A 153 -1.34 -42.16 -9.17
N PHE A 154 -1.84 -41.54 -10.22
CA PHE A 154 -1.70 -42.04 -11.58
C PHE A 154 -0.23 -41.99 -12.05
N ALA A 155 0.48 -40.92 -11.73
CA ALA A 155 1.89 -40.76 -12.08
C ALA A 155 2.80 -41.75 -11.32
N GLU A 156 2.54 -41.97 -10.04
CA GLU A 156 3.22 -42.98 -9.22
C GLU A 156 3.01 -44.40 -9.76
N SER A 157 1.77 -44.75 -10.10
CA SER A 157 1.41 -46.08 -10.64
C SER A 157 2.04 -46.37 -12.01
N ASN A 158 2.31 -45.32 -12.80
CA ASN A 158 2.95 -45.43 -14.11
C ASN A 158 4.46 -45.14 -14.09
N GLY A 159 5.06 -44.95 -12.91
CA GLY A 159 6.51 -44.74 -12.75
C GLY A 159 7.03 -43.46 -13.42
N MET A 160 6.21 -42.41 -13.49
CA MET A 160 6.56 -41.18 -14.20
C MET A 160 7.60 -40.36 -13.41
N VAL A 161 8.65 -39.91 -14.09
CA VAL A 161 9.67 -39.02 -13.50
C VAL A 161 9.16 -37.58 -13.43
N GLN A 162 9.59 -36.81 -12.42
CA GLN A 162 9.06 -35.46 -12.13
C GLN A 162 9.03 -34.50 -13.34
N GLY A 163 9.97 -34.63 -14.29
CA GLY A 163 10.00 -33.82 -15.51
C GLY A 163 8.81 -34.08 -16.46
N GLU A 164 8.30 -35.31 -16.53
CA GLU A 164 7.17 -35.66 -17.39
C GLU A 164 5.83 -35.22 -16.77
N MET A 165 5.74 -35.23 -15.43
CA MET A 165 4.55 -34.77 -14.72
C MET A 165 4.25 -33.28 -14.96
N VAL A 166 5.28 -32.43 -14.96
CA VAL A 166 5.13 -30.97 -15.14
C VAL A 166 4.64 -30.62 -16.54
N ILE A 167 5.19 -31.27 -17.58
CA ILE A 167 4.81 -31.02 -18.97
C ILE A 167 3.34 -31.40 -19.21
N ILE A 168 2.90 -32.52 -18.66
CA ILE A 168 1.54 -33.02 -18.84
C ILE A 168 0.51 -32.22 -18.02
N ALA A 169 0.85 -31.82 -16.80
CA ALA A 169 0.00 -30.94 -15.99
C ALA A 169 -0.21 -29.57 -16.66
N LEU A 170 0.84 -28.98 -17.25
CA LEU A 170 0.73 -27.74 -18.02
C LEU A 170 -0.17 -27.89 -19.26
N CYS A 171 -0.05 -29.03 -19.97
CA CYS A 171 -0.89 -29.33 -21.12
C CYS A 171 -2.37 -29.51 -20.74
N ALA A 172 -2.66 -30.13 -19.59
CA ALA A 172 -4.03 -30.29 -19.09
C ALA A 172 -4.66 -28.94 -18.72
N ALA A 173 -3.92 -28.04 -18.05
CA ALA A 173 -4.39 -26.71 -17.68
C ALA A 173 -4.68 -25.83 -18.91
N ASN A 174 -3.85 -25.90 -19.96
CA ASN A 174 -4.08 -25.12 -21.18
C ASN A 174 -5.28 -25.62 -21.99
N ARG A 175 -5.55 -26.93 -21.97
CA ARG A 175 -6.67 -27.51 -22.73
C ARG A 175 -8.03 -27.20 -22.10
N THR A 176 -8.11 -27.07 -20.77
CA THR A 176 -9.34 -26.68 -20.07
C THR A 176 -9.58 -25.17 -20.12
N CYS A 177 -8.53 -24.34 -20.11
CA CYS A 177 -8.69 -22.88 -20.29
C CYS A 177 -9.20 -22.50 -21.70
N LEU A 178 -8.81 -23.23 -22.74
CA LEU A 178 -9.30 -23.01 -24.11
C LEU A 178 -10.76 -23.45 -24.30
N GLY A 179 -11.23 -24.46 -23.55
CA GLY A 179 -12.63 -24.90 -23.60
C GLY A 179 -13.61 -23.92 -22.93
N LEU A 180 -13.22 -23.33 -21.80
CA LEU A 180 -14.07 -22.37 -21.07
C LEU A 180 -14.19 -21.01 -21.78
N LEU A 181 -13.17 -20.61 -22.54
CA LEU A 181 -13.22 -19.39 -23.37
C LEU A 181 -14.16 -19.51 -24.58
N TRP A 182 -14.40 -20.72 -25.09
CA TRP A 182 -15.34 -20.95 -26.19
C TRP A 182 -16.79 -21.07 -25.70
N ALA A 183 -17.02 -21.58 -24.49
CA ALA A 183 -18.35 -21.66 -23.89
C ALA A 183 -18.86 -20.31 -23.33
N ALA A 184 -17.97 -19.35 -23.05
CA ALA A 184 -18.35 -18.02 -22.56
C ALA A 184 -18.70 -17.02 -23.68
N PHE A 185 -18.49 -17.38 -24.96
CA PHE A 185 -18.68 -16.52 -26.13
C PHE A 185 -19.46 -17.20 -27.27
N GLY A 186 -20.29 -18.20 -26.94
CA GLY A 186 -21.24 -18.85 -27.85
C GLY A 186 -22.69 -18.55 -27.48
#